data_AF-A0ABD0PLL7-F1
#
_entry.id   AF-A0ABD0PLL7-F1
#
_cell.length_a   1.000
_cell.length_b   1.000
_cell.length_c   1.000
_cell.angle_alpha   90.00
_cell.angle_beta   90.00
_cell.angle_gamma   90.00
#
_symmetry.space_group_name_H-M   'P 1'
#
loop_
_entity.id
_entity.type
_entity.pdbx_description
1 polymer ?
#
loop_
_entity_poly.entity_id
_entity_poly.type
_entity_poly.pdbx_seq_one_letter_code
_entity_poly.pdbx_strand_id
1 'polypeptide(L)'
;MSTSPAHTTFIIENLKESYQIGDELFVTVHAKNFENKSKSYGGDFFQAKLFWSKTKASVFGEVVDLLNGSYSVRFLLPWVGEAQVAVRLIHSSEAVQVLKRHRDTDSDRVFFKGYYEGPGPNKTRLSETVTCNVKWDKNGLERMGTGDCCCEYNDPRTGETWRCQRPKSLPCSALVYHSMGGYRNRLTKKEKMF
;
A
#
# COMPACT_ATOMS: atom_id res chain seq x y z
N MET A 1 15.59 12.54 7.03
CA MET A 1 16.14 11.52 7.95
C MET A 1 14.96 10.78 8.52
N SER A 2 14.97 9.44 8.44
CA SER A 2 13.80 8.64 8.81
C SER A 2 13.38 8.87 10.26
N THR A 3 12.06 8.85 10.46
CA THR A 3 11.42 9.00 11.76
C THR A 3 11.67 7.77 12.63
N SER A 4 12.10 8.01 13.87
CA SER A 4 12.32 6.99 14.89
C SER A 4 11.08 6.88 15.77
N PRO A 5 10.40 5.71 15.82
CA PRO A 5 9.33 5.47 16.78
C PRO A 5 9.79 5.63 18.24
N ALA A 6 11.04 5.29 18.54
CA ALA A 6 11.57 5.30 19.91
C ALA A 6 11.84 6.72 20.44
N HIS A 7 12.13 7.68 19.56
CA HIS A 7 12.38 9.07 19.95
C HIS A 7 11.16 9.98 19.76
N THR A 8 10.19 9.55 18.96
CA THR A 8 8.94 10.29 18.75
C THR A 8 8.10 10.22 20.01
N THR A 9 7.59 11.37 20.43
CA THR A 9 6.72 11.48 21.61
C THR A 9 5.37 12.07 21.22
N PHE A 10 4.39 11.94 22.10
CA PHE A 10 3.12 12.64 21.98
C PHE A 10 2.71 13.25 23.32
N ILE A 11 1.89 14.30 23.26
CA ILE A 11 1.39 15.04 24.41
C ILE A 11 -0.13 15.13 24.28
N ILE A 12 -0.85 14.84 25.37
CA ILE A 12 -2.29 15.07 25.43
C ILE A 12 -2.50 16.53 25.81
N GLU A 13 -3.18 17.27 24.95
CA GLU A 13 -3.40 18.71 25.12
C GLU A 13 -4.51 18.97 26.15
N ASN A 14 -4.28 19.94 27.04
CA ASN A 14 -5.27 20.39 28.03
C ASN A 14 -5.93 19.25 28.82
N LEU A 15 -5.13 18.30 29.30
CA LEU A 15 -5.63 17.13 30.03
C LEU A 15 -6.48 17.55 31.23
N LYS A 16 -7.75 17.13 31.22
CA LYS A 16 -8.71 17.33 32.32
C LYS A 16 -8.75 16.10 33.24
N GLU A 17 -9.20 16.31 34.47
CA GLU A 17 -9.47 15.23 35.42
C GLU A 17 -10.63 14.32 34.97
N SER A 18 -11.62 14.87 34.27
CA SER A 18 -12.76 14.13 33.74
C SER A 18 -13.29 14.73 32.45
N TYR A 19 -14.02 13.92 31.69
CA TYR A 19 -14.62 14.24 30.39
C TYR A 19 -16.04 13.73 30.33
N GLN A 20 -16.87 14.35 29.50
CA GLN A 20 -18.20 13.87 29.14
C GLN A 20 -18.16 13.03 27.87
N ILE A 21 -19.16 12.16 27.68
CA ILE A 21 -19.35 11.48 26.38
C ILE A 21 -19.60 12.56 25.32
N GLY A 22 -18.94 12.42 24.17
CA GLY A 22 -19.00 13.37 23.07
C GLY A 22 -17.97 14.50 23.16
N ASP A 23 -17.24 14.61 24.27
CA ASP A 23 -16.10 15.53 24.35
C ASP A 23 -15.00 15.11 23.36
N GLU A 24 -14.16 16.09 23.03
CA GLU A 24 -13.00 15.90 22.17
C GLU A 24 -11.71 15.90 22.99
N LEU A 25 -10.81 14.99 22.64
CA LEU A 25 -9.47 14.92 23.17
C LEU A 25 -8.47 15.20 22.05
N PHE A 26 -7.61 16.19 22.26
CA PHE A 26 -6.56 16.57 21.32
C PHE A 26 -5.21 16.05 21.79
N VAL A 27 -4.42 15.56 20.85
CA VAL A 27 -3.06 15.04 21.10
C VAL A 27 -2.12 15.58 20.03
N THR A 28 -0.96 16.07 20.43
CA THR A 28 0.10 16.49 19.50
C THR A 28 1.22 15.46 19.50
N VAL A 29 1.61 15.00 18.31
CA VAL A 29 2.75 14.10 18.10
C VAL A 29 3.93 14.92 17.61
N HIS A 30 5.10 14.74 18.21
CA HIS A 30 6.35 15.39 17.79
C HIS A 30 7.31 14.35 17.22
N ALA A 31 7.39 14.28 15.89
CA ALA A 31 8.24 13.31 15.21
C ALA A 31 9.72 13.67 15.37
N LYS A 32 10.52 12.67 15.73
CA LYS A 32 11.97 12.78 15.81
C LYS A 32 12.66 11.73 14.99
N ASN A 33 13.86 12.04 14.49
CA ASN A 33 14.68 11.09 13.78
C ASN A 33 15.48 10.17 14.73
N PHE A 34 16.25 9.25 14.15
CA PHE A 34 17.13 8.35 14.91
C PHE A 34 18.29 9.04 15.65
N GLU A 35 18.57 10.32 15.38
CA GLU A 35 19.51 11.16 16.14
C GLU A 35 18.82 11.99 17.24
N ASN A 36 17.53 11.71 17.52
CA ASN A 36 16.71 12.45 18.50
C ASN A 36 16.56 13.95 18.17
N LYS A 37 16.72 14.32 16.89
CA LYS A 37 16.42 15.68 16.39
C LYS A 37 14.98 15.74 15.91
N SER A 38 14.30 16.84 16.24
CA SER A 38 12.95 17.12 15.73
C SER A 38 12.96 17.18 14.21
N LYS A 39 11.96 16.57 13.59
CA LYS A 39 11.72 16.75 12.16
C LYS A 39 11.22 18.16 11.88
N SER A 40 11.51 18.64 10.67
CA SER A 40 11.08 19.95 10.17
C SER A 40 10.03 19.85 9.05
N TYR A 41 9.61 18.64 8.71
CA TYR A 41 8.67 18.36 7.63
C TYR A 41 7.80 17.15 7.97
N GLY A 42 6.61 17.14 7.38
CA GLY A 42 5.60 16.09 7.56
C GLY A 42 5.77 14.85 6.68
N GLY A 43 4.66 14.20 6.36
CA GLY A 43 4.52 13.08 5.43
C GLY A 43 4.62 11.70 6.07
N ASP A 44 4.84 11.60 7.38
CA ASP A 44 4.80 10.32 8.09
C ASP A 44 3.37 9.81 8.19
N PHE A 45 3.21 8.50 8.07
CA PHE A 45 1.93 7.85 8.29
C PHE A 45 1.82 7.39 9.73
N PHE A 46 1.20 8.22 10.57
CA PHE A 46 0.82 7.86 11.93
C PHE A 46 -0.60 7.31 11.99
N GLN A 47 -0.81 6.34 12.87
CA GLN A 47 -2.12 5.87 13.29
C GLN A 47 -2.24 6.09 14.78
N ALA A 48 -3.34 6.71 15.21
CA ALA A 48 -3.61 6.95 16.62
C ALA A 48 -4.93 6.29 17.00
N LYS A 49 -4.96 5.66 18.19
CA LYS A 49 -6.15 4.98 18.71
C LYS A 49 -6.44 5.43 20.14
N LEU A 50 -7.72 5.59 20.42
CA LEU A 50 -8.27 5.65 21.76
C LEU A 50 -8.83 4.26 22.07
N PHE A 51 -8.51 3.70 23.22
CA PHE A 51 -8.95 2.35 23.56
C PHE A 51 -9.15 2.16 25.05
N TRP A 52 -9.97 1.16 25.40
CA TRP A 52 -10.12 0.68 26.76
C TRP A 52 -9.90 -0.83 26.79
N SER A 53 -8.77 -1.24 27.38
CA SER A 53 -8.32 -2.63 27.36
C SER A 53 -9.32 -3.61 28.01
N LYS A 54 -10.04 -3.16 29.06
CA LYS A 54 -10.97 -4.01 29.82
C LYS A 54 -12.20 -4.42 28.99
N THR A 55 -12.75 -3.50 28.21
CA THR A 55 -13.98 -3.72 27.43
C THR A 55 -13.71 -3.99 25.96
N LYS A 56 -12.44 -3.89 25.51
CA LYS A 56 -12.04 -3.98 24.11
C LYS A 56 -12.70 -2.90 23.23
N ALA A 57 -13.18 -1.80 23.82
CA ALA A 57 -13.65 -0.64 23.09
C ALA A 57 -12.46 0.08 22.45
N SER A 58 -12.59 0.52 21.21
CA SER A 58 -11.59 1.35 20.55
C SER A 58 -12.15 2.17 19.40
N VAL A 59 -11.58 3.35 19.18
CA VAL A 59 -11.82 4.20 18.01
C VAL A 59 -10.49 4.74 17.47
N PHE A 60 -10.42 4.99 16.18
CA PHE A 60 -9.29 5.68 15.57
C PHE A 60 -9.45 7.19 15.69
N GLY A 61 -8.35 7.87 15.94
CA GLY A 61 -8.27 9.32 15.91
C GLY A 61 -8.08 9.84 14.50
N GLU A 62 -8.58 11.04 14.25
CA GLU A 62 -8.29 11.81 13.06
C GLU A 62 -6.89 12.41 13.19
N VAL A 63 -5.96 12.02 12.30
CA VAL A 63 -4.58 12.49 12.31
C VAL A 63 -4.39 13.53 11.20
N VAL A 64 -3.92 14.72 11.56
CA VAL A 64 -3.63 15.81 10.62
C VAL A 64 -2.13 16.13 10.69
N ASP A 65 -1.48 16.15 9.53
CA ASP A 65 -0.10 16.55 9.38
C ASP A 65 0.02 18.08 9.38
N LEU A 66 0.78 18.63 10.34
CA LEU A 66 1.01 20.08 10.47
C LEU A 66 2.17 20.57 9.58
N LEU A 67 2.74 19.69 8.76
CA LEU A 67 3.78 19.94 7.76
C LEU A 67 5.12 20.43 8.32
N ASN A 68 5.27 20.47 9.64
CA ASN A 68 6.45 20.98 10.34
C ASN A 68 7.15 19.89 11.18
N GLY A 69 6.82 18.61 10.97
CA GLY A 69 7.30 17.48 11.78
C GLY A 69 6.46 17.19 13.02
N SER A 70 5.37 17.93 13.23
CA SER A 70 4.35 17.62 14.23
C SER A 70 3.02 17.24 13.57
N TYR A 71 2.20 16.49 14.32
CA TYR A 71 0.90 16.01 13.86
C TYR A 71 -0.12 16.27 14.96
N SER A 72 -1.30 16.79 14.61
CA SER A 72 -2.42 16.85 15.55
C SER A 72 -3.29 15.61 15.40
N VAL A 73 -3.83 15.15 16.52
CA VAL A 73 -4.76 14.02 16.57
C VAL A 73 -5.99 14.46 17.33
N ARG A 74 -7.17 14.22 16.75
CA ARG A 74 -8.46 14.47 17.37
C ARG A 74 -9.18 13.15 17.64
N PHE A 75 -9.62 12.95 18.87
CA PHE A 75 -10.46 11.83 19.27
C PHE A 75 -11.82 12.32 19.76
N LEU A 76 -12.89 11.66 19.33
CA LEU A 76 -14.20 11.77 19.97
C LEU A 76 -14.28 10.74 21.10
N LEU A 77 -14.70 11.15 22.30
CA LEU A 77 -14.84 10.26 23.46
C LEU A 77 -16.21 9.57 23.46
N PRO A 78 -16.34 8.28 23.06
CA PRO A 78 -17.63 7.68 22.75
C PRO A 78 -18.24 6.87 23.91
N TRP A 79 -17.54 6.69 25.03
CA TRP A 79 -17.99 5.79 26.11
C TRP A 79 -17.66 6.35 27.50
N VAL A 80 -18.42 5.88 28.50
CA VAL A 80 -18.11 6.09 29.92
C VAL A 80 -17.04 5.10 30.36
N GLY A 81 -16.07 5.58 31.12
CA GLY A 81 -15.03 4.75 31.74
C GLY A 81 -13.63 5.26 31.41
N GLU A 82 -12.66 4.37 31.51
CA GLU A 82 -11.27 4.71 31.18
C GLU A 82 -11.07 4.80 29.67
N ALA A 83 -10.12 5.64 29.28
CA ALA A 83 -9.64 5.74 27.91
C ALA A 83 -8.13 5.90 27.90
N GLN A 84 -7.46 5.17 27.04
CA GLN A 84 -6.01 5.18 26.86
C GLN A 84 -5.70 5.59 25.42
N VAL A 85 -4.68 6.42 25.25
CA VAL A 85 -4.20 6.84 23.92
C VAL A 85 -3.00 5.99 23.54
N ALA A 86 -2.96 5.51 22.31
CA ALA A 86 -1.76 4.96 21.71
C ALA A 86 -1.55 5.54 20.31
N VAL A 87 -0.32 5.95 20.02
CA VAL A 87 0.11 6.45 18.72
C VAL A 87 1.16 5.50 18.16
N ARG A 88 1.01 5.11 16.89
CA ARG A 88 1.92 4.22 16.18
C ARG A 88 2.38 4.87 14.90
N LEU A 89 3.70 4.92 14.69
CA LEU A 89 4.27 5.17 13.37
C LEU A 89 4.09 3.91 12.52
N ILE A 90 3.32 4.02 11.43
CA ILE A 90 3.15 2.93 10.46
C ILE A 90 4.29 2.97 9.44
N HIS A 91 4.49 4.15 8.83
CA HIS A 91 5.57 4.39 7.88
C HIS A 91 6.13 5.79 8.07
N SER A 92 7.46 5.93 8.02
CA SER A 92 8.08 7.25 7.96
C SER A 92 7.79 7.94 6.62
N SER A 93 7.95 9.26 6.57
CA SER A 93 7.82 10.05 5.34
C SER A 93 8.68 9.52 4.19
N GLU A 94 9.88 9.00 4.50
CA GLU A 94 10.79 8.37 3.55
C GLU A 94 10.20 7.08 2.99
N ALA A 95 9.66 6.20 3.85
CA ALA A 95 8.97 4.98 3.43
C ALA A 95 7.73 5.30 2.58
N VAL A 96 6.92 6.28 3.00
CA VAL A 96 5.72 6.72 2.26
C VAL A 96 6.08 7.20 0.87
N GLN A 97 7.14 8.00 0.72
CA GLN A 97 7.61 8.47 -0.59
C GLN A 97 8.08 7.30 -1.48
N VAL A 98 8.80 6.33 -0.91
CA VAL A 98 9.22 5.12 -1.63
C VAL A 98 8.01 4.31 -2.10
N LEU A 99 7.03 4.06 -1.22
CA LEU A 99 5.81 3.34 -1.56
C LEU A 99 5.01 4.07 -2.65
N LYS A 100 4.85 5.39 -2.52
CA LYS A 100 4.17 6.22 -3.52
C LYS A 100 4.85 6.12 -4.87
N ARG A 101 6.18 6.31 -4.93
CA ARG A 101 6.94 6.20 -6.17
C ARG A 101 6.76 4.83 -6.81
N HIS A 102 6.87 3.74 -6.05
CA HIS A 102 6.71 2.40 -6.59
C HIS A 102 5.29 2.07 -7.04
N ARG A 103 4.26 2.61 -6.37
CA ARG A 103 2.88 2.51 -6.84
C ARG A 103 2.74 3.21 -8.20
N ASP A 104 3.39 4.36 -8.36
CA ASP A 104 3.27 5.19 -9.55
C ASP A 104 4.17 4.71 -10.72
N THR A 105 5.29 4.02 -10.45
CA THR A 105 6.29 3.62 -11.48
C THR A 105 6.45 2.12 -11.71
N ASP A 106 6.04 1.28 -10.75
CA ASP A 106 6.16 -0.19 -10.80
C ASP A 106 4.80 -0.85 -10.55
N SER A 107 3.78 -0.35 -11.21
CA SER A 107 2.44 -0.93 -11.31
C SER A 107 2.42 -2.41 -11.77
N ASP A 108 3.46 -2.89 -12.46
CA ASP A 108 3.64 -4.30 -12.82
C ASP A 108 4.38 -5.12 -11.74
N ARG A 109 4.44 -4.62 -10.50
CA ARG A 109 4.97 -5.33 -9.33
C ARG A 109 4.31 -6.68 -9.12
N VAL A 110 3.00 -6.74 -9.33
CA VAL A 110 2.29 -8.01 -9.46
C VAL A 110 2.31 -8.36 -10.93
N PHE A 111 2.83 -9.54 -11.25
CA PHE A 111 2.73 -10.07 -12.61
C PHE A 111 1.83 -11.30 -12.60
N PHE A 112 1.17 -11.49 -13.73
CA PHE A 112 0.25 -12.60 -13.93
C PHE A 112 0.79 -13.53 -15.01
N LYS A 113 0.22 -14.72 -15.07
CA LYS A 113 0.50 -15.71 -16.10
C LYS A 113 -0.76 -15.97 -16.91
N GLY A 114 -0.60 -16.05 -18.22
CA GLY A 114 -1.64 -16.54 -19.13
C GLY A 114 -1.29 -17.95 -19.59
N TYR A 115 -2.29 -18.81 -19.59
CA TYR A 115 -2.17 -20.21 -19.95
C TYR A 115 -2.87 -20.44 -21.28
N TYR A 116 -2.09 -20.88 -22.27
CA TYR A 116 -2.55 -21.11 -23.63
C TYR A 116 -2.51 -22.60 -23.91
N GLU A 117 -3.57 -23.12 -24.53
CA GLU A 117 -3.62 -24.52 -24.93
C GLU A 117 -4.21 -24.66 -26.33
N GLY A 118 -3.63 -25.57 -27.12
CA GLY A 118 -4.10 -25.81 -28.47
C GLY A 118 -3.47 -27.03 -29.13
N PRO A 119 -3.88 -27.33 -30.38
CA PRO A 119 -3.32 -28.44 -31.13
C PRO A 119 -1.86 -28.16 -31.52
N GLY A 120 -1.02 -29.17 -31.37
CA GLY A 120 0.37 -29.20 -31.80
C GLY A 120 0.62 -30.11 -32.99
N PRO A 121 1.86 -30.13 -33.51
CA PRO A 121 2.26 -31.08 -34.53
C PRO A 121 2.06 -32.53 -34.05
N ASN A 122 1.74 -33.44 -34.97
CA ASN A 122 1.52 -34.87 -34.70
C ASN A 122 0.41 -35.18 -33.68
N LYS A 123 -0.69 -34.42 -33.70
CA LYS A 123 -1.86 -34.59 -32.79
C LYS A 123 -1.51 -34.46 -31.30
N THR A 124 -0.42 -33.76 -30.97
CA THR A 124 -0.08 -33.45 -29.57
C THR A 124 -0.90 -32.26 -29.07
N ARG A 125 -1.04 -32.09 -27.75
CA ARG A 125 -1.58 -30.88 -27.14
C ARG A 125 -0.41 -30.01 -26.70
N LEU A 126 -0.33 -28.78 -27.20
CA LEU A 126 0.64 -27.80 -26.74
C LEU A 126 0.04 -27.01 -25.59
N SER A 127 0.88 -26.73 -24.59
CA SER A 127 0.58 -25.79 -23.52
C SER A 127 1.73 -24.80 -23.42
N GLU A 128 1.40 -23.51 -23.42
CA GLU A 128 2.37 -22.43 -23.25
C GLU A 128 1.92 -21.53 -22.11
N THR A 129 2.88 -21.11 -21.29
CA THR A 129 2.65 -20.15 -20.22
C THR A 129 3.45 -18.90 -20.52
N VAL A 130 2.78 -17.75 -20.55
CA VAL A 130 3.37 -16.45 -20.87
C VAL A 130 3.09 -15.43 -19.77
N THR A 131 3.90 -14.39 -19.70
CA THR A 131 3.65 -13.29 -18.76
C THR A 131 2.50 -12.41 -19.25
N CYS A 132 1.60 -12.05 -18.36
CA CYS A 132 0.48 -11.15 -18.61
C CYS A 132 0.34 -10.11 -17.50
N ASN A 133 -0.43 -9.05 -17.80
CA ASN A 133 -0.95 -8.16 -16.78
C ASN A 133 -2.24 -7.47 -17.26
N VAL A 134 -3.01 -6.93 -16.31
CA VAL A 134 -4.17 -6.08 -16.60
C VAL A 134 -3.68 -4.78 -17.26
N LYS A 135 -4.27 -4.40 -18.39
CA LYS A 135 -4.04 -3.16 -19.14
C LYS A 135 -4.81 -2.01 -18.49
N TRP A 136 -4.09 -1.06 -17.88
CA TRP A 136 -4.63 0.20 -17.36
C TRP A 136 -3.66 1.35 -17.63
N ASP A 137 -4.13 2.59 -17.56
CA ASP A 137 -3.31 3.77 -17.84
C ASP A 137 -2.09 3.82 -16.91
N LYS A 138 -0.88 3.86 -17.48
CA LYS A 138 0.41 3.89 -16.74
C LYS A 138 0.70 2.64 -15.90
N ASN A 139 0.22 1.49 -16.33
CA ASN A 139 0.47 0.21 -15.66
C ASN A 139 1.85 -0.43 -15.91
N GLY A 140 2.84 0.31 -16.44
CA GLY A 140 4.20 -0.21 -16.64
C GLY A 140 4.29 -1.29 -17.72
N LEU A 141 3.20 -1.54 -18.44
CA LEU A 141 3.13 -2.48 -19.55
C LEU A 141 3.85 -1.95 -20.79
N GLU A 142 4.25 -0.67 -20.78
CA GLU A 142 5.23 -0.08 -21.70
C GLU A 142 6.50 -0.95 -21.78
N ARG A 143 6.91 -1.58 -20.67
CA ARG A 143 8.09 -2.47 -20.62
C ARG A 143 7.87 -3.84 -21.28
N MET A 144 6.62 -4.20 -21.56
CA MET A 144 6.28 -5.47 -22.23
C MET A 144 6.36 -5.37 -23.76
N GLY A 145 6.60 -4.15 -24.29
CA GLY A 145 6.65 -3.85 -25.72
C GLY A 145 5.31 -3.36 -26.28
N THR A 146 5.35 -2.88 -27.53
CA THR A 146 4.18 -2.45 -28.31
C THR A 146 4.07 -3.24 -29.62
N GLY A 147 2.87 -3.35 -30.19
CA GLY A 147 2.65 -4.01 -31.48
C GLY A 147 2.64 -5.54 -31.40
N ASP A 148 3.36 -6.22 -32.29
CA ASP A 148 3.34 -7.68 -32.49
C ASP A 148 3.86 -8.52 -31.31
N CYS A 149 4.34 -7.87 -30.25
CA CYS A 149 4.81 -8.55 -29.04
C CYS A 149 3.72 -9.31 -28.29
N CYS A 150 2.45 -8.92 -28.47
CA CYS A 150 1.48 -9.09 -27.40
C CYS A 150 0.08 -9.48 -27.88
N CYS A 151 -0.61 -10.27 -27.08
CA CYS A 151 -2.01 -10.65 -27.22
C CYS A 151 -2.86 -9.81 -26.26
N GLU A 152 -3.98 -9.26 -26.73
CA GLU A 152 -4.98 -8.60 -25.87
C GLU A 152 -6.24 -9.45 -25.75
N TYR A 153 -6.77 -9.53 -24.54
CA TYR A 153 -7.97 -10.32 -24.22
C TYR A 153 -8.83 -9.52 -23.23
N ASN A 154 -10.13 -9.40 -23.50
CA ASN A 154 -11.06 -8.79 -22.54
C ASN A 154 -11.65 -9.89 -21.67
N ASP A 155 -11.45 -9.79 -20.34
CA ASP A 155 -12.08 -10.70 -19.40
C ASP A 155 -13.59 -10.39 -19.34
N PRO A 156 -14.49 -11.29 -19.76
CA PRO A 156 -15.93 -11.02 -19.78
C PRO A 156 -16.54 -10.92 -18.39
N ARG A 157 -15.87 -11.43 -17.34
CA ARG A 157 -16.35 -11.40 -15.95
C ARG A 157 -16.01 -10.08 -15.27
N THR A 158 -14.80 -9.55 -15.48
CA THR A 158 -14.35 -8.31 -14.83
C THR A 158 -14.45 -7.08 -15.73
N GLY A 159 -14.58 -7.26 -17.04
CA GLY A 159 -14.52 -6.19 -18.03
C GLY A 159 -13.11 -5.65 -18.27
N GLU A 160 -12.10 -6.20 -17.60
CA GLU A 160 -10.72 -5.73 -17.70
C GLU A 160 -10.06 -6.25 -18.97
N THR A 161 -9.33 -5.39 -19.67
CA THR A 161 -8.46 -5.83 -20.76
C THR A 161 -7.16 -6.36 -20.19
N TRP A 162 -6.83 -7.61 -20.49
CA TRP A 162 -5.56 -8.24 -20.23
C TRP A 162 -4.66 -8.11 -21.45
N ARG A 163 -3.37 -7.90 -21.21
CA ARG A 163 -2.36 -8.04 -22.26
C ARG A 163 -1.29 -9.02 -21.80
N CYS A 164 -0.97 -9.93 -22.71
CA CYS A 164 -0.04 -11.04 -22.52
C CYS A 164 1.08 -10.94 -23.56
N GLN A 165 2.26 -11.46 -23.26
CA GLN A 165 3.25 -11.74 -24.29
C GLN A 165 2.70 -12.78 -25.27
N ARG A 166 3.06 -12.66 -26.54
CA ARG A 166 2.63 -13.61 -27.57
C ARG A 166 3.24 -15.00 -27.30
N PRO A 167 2.45 -16.09 -27.29
CA PRO A 167 2.99 -17.45 -27.25
C PRO A 167 3.88 -17.71 -28.46
N LYS A 168 4.84 -18.63 -28.35
CA LYS A 168 5.78 -18.91 -29.44
C LYS A 168 5.10 -19.67 -30.59
N SER A 169 4.19 -20.57 -30.24
CA SER A 169 3.59 -21.51 -31.19
C SER A 169 2.07 -21.39 -31.26
N LEU A 170 1.42 -21.02 -30.16
CA LEU A 170 -0.04 -20.92 -30.07
C LEU A 170 -0.56 -19.52 -30.47
N PRO A 171 -1.75 -19.43 -31.11
CA PRO A 171 -2.36 -18.15 -31.43
C PRO A 171 -2.91 -17.45 -30.18
N CYS A 172 -3.11 -16.13 -30.24
CA CYS A 172 -3.66 -15.35 -29.12
C CYS A 172 -5.06 -15.81 -28.68
N SER A 173 -5.85 -16.39 -29.59
CA SER A 173 -7.17 -16.94 -29.29
C SER A 173 -7.14 -18.23 -28.47
N ALA A 174 -5.96 -18.85 -28.29
CA ALA A 174 -5.79 -20.09 -27.52
C ALA A 174 -5.67 -19.86 -26.01
N LEU A 175 -5.87 -18.63 -25.51
CA LEU A 175 -5.87 -18.35 -24.08
C LEU A 175 -7.05 -19.09 -23.41
N VAL A 176 -6.75 -19.86 -22.37
CA VAL A 176 -7.74 -20.60 -21.60
C VAL A 176 -8.10 -19.85 -20.32
N TYR A 177 -7.08 -19.42 -19.57
CA TYR A 177 -7.26 -18.67 -18.32
C TYR A 177 -5.97 -17.92 -17.95
N HIS A 178 -6.06 -17.08 -16.93
CA HIS A 178 -4.92 -16.42 -16.30
C HIS A 178 -4.90 -16.65 -14.78
N SER A 179 -3.75 -16.49 -14.15
CA SER A 179 -3.61 -16.54 -12.69
C SER A 179 -2.51 -15.61 -12.19
N MET A 180 -2.49 -15.33 -10.89
CA MET A 180 -1.40 -14.58 -10.26
C MET A 180 -0.09 -15.37 -10.43
N GLY A 181 0.92 -14.72 -11.01
CA GLY A 181 2.24 -15.30 -11.19
C GLY A 181 3.15 -15.06 -9.97
N GLY A 182 3.06 -13.87 -9.38
CA GLY A 182 3.79 -13.51 -8.16
C GLY A 182 4.14 -12.03 -8.09
N TYR A 183 5.13 -11.72 -7.23
CA TYR A 183 5.59 -10.36 -6.97
C TYR A 183 7.03 -10.15 -7.45
N ARG A 184 7.27 -9.00 -8.10
CA ARG A 184 8.60 -8.50 -8.45
C ARG A 184 9.08 -7.55 -7.36
N ASN A 185 10.07 -7.96 -6.58
CA ASN A 185 10.68 -7.06 -5.61
C ASN A 185 11.68 -6.13 -6.31
N ARG A 186 11.28 -4.87 -6.52
CA ARG A 186 12.11 -3.82 -7.11
C ARG A 186 12.64 -2.81 -6.08
N LEU A 187 12.52 -3.11 -4.79
CA LEU A 187 13.08 -2.26 -3.75
C LEU A 187 14.61 -2.35 -3.77
N THR A 188 15.28 -1.20 -3.74
CA THR A 188 16.73 -1.12 -3.54
C THR A 188 17.11 -1.58 -2.14
N LYS A 189 18.39 -1.90 -1.91
CA LYS A 189 18.87 -2.29 -0.57
C LYS A 189 18.57 -1.22 0.48
N LYS A 190 18.69 0.07 0.12
CA LYS A 190 18.41 1.20 1.01
C LYS A 190 16.92 1.32 1.34
N GLU A 191 16.06 1.08 0.37
CA GLU A 191 14.60 1.18 0.56
C GLU A 191 14.05 0.09 1.47
N LYS A 192 14.70 -1.09 1.50
CA LYS A 192 14.35 -2.18 2.42
C LYS A 192 14.66 -1.88 3.89
N MET A 193 15.36 -0.79 4.17
CA MET A 193 15.74 -0.41 5.53
C MET A 193 14.72 0.53 6.21
N PHE A 194 13.72 1.01 5.45
CA PHE A 194 12.61 1.78 5.98
C PHE A 194 11.40 0.88 6.25
#